data_AF-A0A2K5C389-F1
#
_entry.id   AF-A0A2K5C389-F1
#
_cell.length_a   1.000
_cell.length_b   1.000
_cell.length_c   1.000
_cell.angle_alpha   90.00
_cell.angle_beta   90.00
_cell.angle_gamma   90.00
#
_symmetry.space_group_name_H-M   'P 1'
#
loop_
_entity.id
_entity.type
_entity.pdbx_description
1 polymer ?
#
loop_
_entity_poly.entity_id
_entity_poly.type
_entity_poly.pdbx_seq_one_letter_code
_entity_poly.pdbx_strand_id
1 'polypeptide(L)'
;MCVLKTTGLVRLAVCNTPHERLRILYAKILEVLEDIPKNGTYRKYTEQIINEKLGMVKAEPDVQKLEDQLQGGQLEEVILQADHELNLARKMVQ
;
A
#
# COMPACT_ATOMS: atom_id res chain seq x y z
N MET A 1 9.71 -3.71 -19.25
CA MET A 1 10.15 -2.37 -19.66
C MET A 1 9.29 -1.36 -18.91
N CYS A 2 9.82 -0.73 -17.85
CA CYS A 2 9.12 0.35 -17.15
C CYS A 2 9.39 1.66 -17.89
N VAL A 3 8.33 2.32 -18.37
CA VAL A 3 8.42 3.66 -18.96
C VAL A 3 8.22 4.67 -17.82
N LEU A 4 9.25 5.48 -17.57
CA LEU A 4 9.21 6.55 -16.59
C LEU A 4 8.38 7.70 -17.14
N LYS A 5 7.18 7.91 -16.61
CA LYS A 5 6.42 9.15 -16.78
C LYS A 5 6.53 9.95 -15.48
N THR A 6 7.11 11.13 -15.58
CA THR A 6 7.43 12.01 -14.44
C THR A 6 6.20 12.83 -14.07
N THR A 7 5.44 12.44 -13.04
CA THR A 7 4.67 13.40 -12.25
C THR A 7 5.68 14.06 -11.31
N GLY A 8 5.70 15.39 -11.22
CA GLY A 8 6.77 16.21 -10.63
C GLY A 8 7.00 16.07 -9.12
N LEU A 9 6.68 14.93 -8.51
CA LEU A 9 6.98 14.56 -7.13
C LEU A 9 8.06 13.46 -7.15
N VAL A 10 9.24 13.83 -6.68
CA VAL A 10 10.50 13.08 -6.77
C VAL A 10 10.35 11.57 -6.44
N ARG A 11 10.83 10.73 -7.38
CA ARG A 11 11.21 9.30 -7.23
C ARG A 11 10.11 8.24 -7.09
N LEU A 12 8.89 8.44 -7.56
CA LEU A 12 7.94 7.33 -7.71
C LEU A 12 7.94 6.83 -9.16
N ALA A 13 8.62 5.71 -9.45
CA ALA A 13 8.58 5.09 -10.77
C ALA A 13 7.11 4.79 -11.13
N VAL A 14 6.50 5.58 -12.01
CA VAL A 14 5.10 5.42 -12.42
C VAL A 14 4.92 3.99 -12.94
N CYS A 15 4.25 3.16 -12.13
CA CYS A 15 3.77 1.86 -12.58
C CYS A 15 2.54 2.15 -13.44
N ASN A 16 2.53 1.65 -14.68
CA ASN A 16 1.39 1.76 -15.59
C ASN A 16 0.08 1.18 -15.02
N THR A 17 0.14 0.52 -13.86
CA THR A 17 -0.99 -0.10 -13.14
C THR A 17 -0.84 0.17 -11.62
N PRO A 18 -1.44 1.25 -11.10
CA PRO A 18 -1.29 1.59 -9.67
C PRO A 18 -1.96 0.57 -8.75
N HIS A 19 -2.99 -0.13 -9.23
CA HIS A 19 -3.59 -1.30 -8.55
C HIS A 19 -2.58 -2.41 -8.28
N GLU A 20 -1.78 -2.76 -9.28
CA GLU A 20 -0.79 -3.84 -9.14
C GLU A 20 0.30 -3.43 -8.14
N ARG A 21 0.71 -2.16 -8.18
CA ARG A 21 1.67 -1.61 -7.22
C ARG A 21 1.14 -1.63 -5.79
N LEU A 22 -0.10 -1.18 -5.56
CA LEU A 22 -0.74 -1.24 -4.24
C LEU A 22 -0.81 -2.67 -3.73
N ARG A 23 -1.21 -3.60 -4.60
CA ARG A 23 -1.26 -5.03 -4.27
C ARG A 23 0.11 -5.59 -3.87
N ILE A 24 1.18 -5.22 -4.58
CA ILE A 24 2.55 -5.64 -4.24
C ILE A 24 2.99 -5.02 -2.89
N LEU A 25 2.69 -3.74 -2.65
CA LEU A 25 3.03 -3.07 -1.39
C LEU A 25 2.31 -3.71 -0.21
N TYR A 26 1.00 -3.91 -0.32
CA TYR A 26 0.22 -4.57 0.73
C TYR A 26 0.67 -6.00 1.01
N ALA A 27 1.01 -6.77 -0.02
CA ALA A 27 1.58 -8.10 0.15
C ALA A 27 2.92 -8.06 0.93
N LYS A 28 3.81 -7.12 0.61
CA LYS A 28 5.07 -6.93 1.33
C LYS A 28 4.86 -6.52 2.79
N ILE A 29 3.88 -5.67 3.07
CA ILE A 29 3.56 -5.27 4.44
C ILE A 29 3.11 -6.49 5.24
N LEU A 30 2.23 -7.32 4.68
CA LEU A 30 1.78 -8.56 5.33
C LEU A 30 2.96 -9.50 5.63
N GLU A 31 3.88 -9.68 4.68
CA GLU A 31 5.10 -10.50 4.88
C GLU A 31 5.97 -9.98 6.04
N VAL A 32 6.17 -8.66 6.14
CA VAL A 32 6.93 -8.06 7.26
C VAL A 32 6.17 -8.18 8.58
N LEU A 33 4.84 -8.03 8.56
CA LEU A 33 4.00 -8.23 9.74
C LEU A 33 4.02 -9.67 10.25
N GLU A 34 4.29 -10.66 9.39
CA GLU A 34 4.43 -12.06 9.83
C GLU A 34 5.62 -12.25 10.76
N ASP A 35 6.70 -11.52 10.53
CA ASP A 35 7.94 -11.53 11.33
C ASP A 35 7.76 -10.84 12.70
N ILE A 36 6.81 -9.89 12.81
CA ILE A 36 6.48 -9.23 14.08
C ILE A 36 5.76 -10.21 15.02
N PRO A 37 6.18 -10.34 16.29
CA PRO A 37 5.52 -11.23 17.24
C PRO A 37 4.03 -10.87 17.43
N LYS A 38 3.17 -11.91 17.41
CA LYS A 38 1.71 -11.82 17.49
C LYS A 38 1.15 -11.09 18.72
N ASN A 39 1.99 -10.82 19.72
CA ASN A 39 1.61 -10.11 20.93
C ASN A 39 1.53 -8.58 20.73
N GLY A 40 1.98 -8.07 19.58
CA GLY A 40 1.84 -6.68 19.22
C GLY A 40 0.40 -6.36 18.78
N THR A 41 -0.29 -5.55 19.58
CA THR A 41 -1.56 -4.90 19.21
C THR A 41 -1.49 -4.25 17.83
N TYR A 42 -0.33 -3.69 17.47
CA TYR A 42 -0.02 -3.13 16.15
C TYR A 42 -0.24 -4.13 15.01
N ARG A 43 0.29 -5.37 15.10
CA ARG A 43 0.14 -6.37 14.04
C ARG A 43 -1.31 -6.64 13.71
N LYS A 44 -2.16 -6.88 14.72
CA LYS A 44 -3.59 -7.17 14.50
C LYS A 44 -4.31 -6.02 13.78
N TYR A 45 -4.09 -4.79 14.24
CA TYR A 45 -4.73 -3.63 13.62
C TYR A 45 -4.23 -3.39 12.20
N THR A 46 -2.92 -3.44 11.98
CA THR A 46 -2.35 -3.22 10.64
C THR A 46 -2.79 -4.33 9.68
N GLU A 47 -2.75 -5.60 10.09
CA GLU A 47 -3.18 -6.73 9.25
C GLU A 47 -4.66 -6.61 8.85
N GLN A 48 -5.53 -6.16 9.76
CA GLN A 48 -6.94 -5.90 9.47
C GLN A 48 -7.12 -4.75 8.46
N ILE A 49 -6.47 -3.60 8.70
CA ILE A 49 -6.56 -2.43 7.82
C ILE A 49 -6.05 -2.75 6.41
N ILE A 50 -4.91 -3.45 6.32
CA ILE A 50 -4.30 -3.81 5.04
C ILE A 50 -5.16 -4.83 4.29
N ASN A 51 -5.76 -5.82 4.97
CA ASN A 51 -6.67 -6.76 4.32
C ASN A 51 -7.95 -6.07 3.81
N GLU A 52 -8.50 -5.13 4.58
CA GLU A 52 -9.68 -4.36 4.18
C GLU A 52 -9.40 -3.51 2.94
N LYS A 53 -8.31 -2.73 2.95
CA LYS A 53 -7.85 -1.94 1.80
C LYS A 53 -7.54 -2.81 0.59
N LEU A 54 -6.87 -3.94 0.78
CA LEU A 54 -6.58 -4.89 -0.28
C LEU A 54 -7.87 -5.49 -0.87
N GLY A 55 -8.88 -5.71 -0.04
CA GLY A 55 -10.22 -6.14 -0.46
C GLY A 55 -10.87 -5.10 -1.38
N MET A 56 -10.83 -3.82 -1.00
CA MET A 56 -11.36 -2.73 -1.82
C MET A 56 -10.63 -2.62 -3.17
N VAL A 57 -9.29 -2.68 -3.16
CA VAL A 57 -8.45 -2.63 -4.38
C VAL A 57 -8.69 -3.82 -5.31
N LYS A 58 -9.13 -4.97 -4.77
CA LYS A 58 -9.49 -6.16 -5.57
C LYS A 58 -10.93 -6.10 -6.08
N ALA A 59 -11.83 -5.49 -5.30
CA ALA A 59 -13.25 -5.38 -5.65
C ALA A 59 -13.47 -4.33 -6.75
N GLU A 60 -12.80 -3.18 -6.64
CA GLU A 60 -12.87 -2.12 -7.63
C GLU A 60 -11.66 -2.19 -8.58
N PRO A 61 -11.86 -2.51 -9.87
CA PRO A 61 -10.80 -2.45 -10.87
C PRO A 61 -10.54 -1.01 -11.38
N ASP A 62 -11.43 -0.07 -11.05
CA ASP A 62 -11.43 1.28 -11.60
C ASP A 62 -10.74 2.26 -10.65
N VAL A 63 -9.68 2.93 -11.15
CA VAL A 63 -8.81 3.79 -10.32
C VAL A 63 -9.63 4.93 -9.71
N GLN A 64 -10.50 5.56 -10.50
CA GLN A 64 -11.25 6.73 -10.06
C GLN A 64 -12.26 6.38 -8.96
N LYS A 65 -12.92 5.22 -9.06
CA LYS A 65 -13.85 4.76 -8.03
C LYS A 65 -13.14 4.30 -6.77
N LEU A 66 -11.99 3.66 -6.94
CA LEU A 66 -11.15 3.27 -5.83
C LEU A 66 -10.64 4.50 -5.04
N GLU A 67 -10.27 5.58 -5.73
CA GLU A 67 -9.90 6.86 -5.10
C GLU A 67 -11.06 7.45 -4.28
N ASP A 68 -12.28 7.43 -4.83
CA ASP A 68 -13.49 7.89 -4.12
C ASP A 68 -13.81 7.03 -2.89
N GLN A 69 -13.68 5.70 -3.00
CA GLN A 69 -13.90 4.77 -1.89
C GLN A 69 -12.84 4.86 -0.80
N LEU A 70 -11.57 5.05 -1.15
CA LEU A 70 -10.48 5.14 -0.18
C LEU A 70 -10.50 6.47 0.59
N GLN A 71 -11.22 7.49 0.11
CA GLN A 71 -11.29 8.84 0.69
C GLN A 71 -9.90 9.43 1.01
N GLY A 72 -8.86 8.94 0.34
CA GLY A 72 -7.45 9.18 0.67
C GLY A 72 -6.77 10.21 -0.23
N GLY A 73 -7.55 10.99 -0.98
CA GLY A 73 -7.04 11.88 -2.01
C GLY A 73 -6.63 11.10 -3.26
N GLN A 74 -5.50 11.47 -3.86
CA GLN A 74 -4.98 10.83 -5.06
C GLN A 74 -4.35 9.47 -4.74
N LEU A 75 -4.43 8.53 -5.69
CA LEU A 75 -3.85 7.20 -5.53
C LEU A 75 -2.33 7.23 -5.25
N GLU A 76 -1.63 8.25 -5.72
CA GLU A 76 -0.21 8.49 -5.42
C GLU A 76 0.04 8.68 -3.91
N GLU A 77 -0.84 9.40 -3.20
CA GLU A 77 -0.72 9.59 -1.75
C GLU A 77 -0.98 8.28 -1.00
N VAL A 78 -1.96 7.50 -1.45
CA VAL A 78 -2.24 6.17 -0.87
C VAL A 78 -1.03 5.24 -1.03
N ILE A 79 -0.38 5.27 -2.20
CA ILE A 79 0.85 4.50 -2.46
C ILE A 79 1.99 4.96 -1.55
N LEU A 80 2.18 6.28 -1.39
CA LEU A 80 3.20 6.84 -0.51
C LEU A 80 2.96 6.45 0.95
N GLN A 81 1.72 6.52 1.40
CA GLN A 81 1.32 6.09 2.75
C GLN A 81 1.61 4.60 2.96
N ALA A 82 1.30 3.74 1.98
CA ALA A 82 1.63 2.33 2.06
C ALA A 82 3.15 2.08 2.14
N ASP A 83 3.96 2.86 1.42
CA ASP A 83 5.43 2.77 1.49
C ASP A 83 5.97 3.18 2.87
N HIS A 84 5.43 4.26 3.45
CA HIS A 84 5.75 4.67 4.81
C HIS A 84 5.37 3.60 5.85
N GLU A 85 4.19 2.99 5.71
CA GLU A 85 3.75 1.89 6.58
C GLU A 85 4.67 0.67 6.47
N LEU A 86 5.10 0.31 5.26
CA LEU A 86 6.07 -0.76 5.05
C LEU A 86 7.40 -0.47 5.74
N ASN A 87 7.89 0.76 5.65
CA ASN A 87 9.11 1.18 6.32
C ASN A 87 8.96 1.17 7.84
N LEU A 88 7.81 1.61 8.36
CA LEU A 88 7.49 1.54 9.78
C LEU A 88 7.47 0.09 10.28
N ALA A 89 6.77 -0.80 9.58
CA ALA A 89 6.70 -2.22 9.92
C ALA A 89 8.11 -2.86 9.96
N ARG A 90 8.97 -2.54 8.99
CA ARG A 90 10.37 -3.01 8.99
C ARG A 90 11.18 -2.52 10.19
N LYS A 91 10.98 -1.26 10.60
CA LYS A 91 11.62 -0.70 11.80
C LYS A 91 11.11 -1.33 13.10
N MET A 92 9.93 -1.93 13.10
CA MET A 92 9.40 -2.66 14.25
C MET A 92 9.90 -4.10 14.35
N VAL A 93 10.40 -4.66 13.24
CA VAL A 93 11.03 -5.99 13.19
C VAL A 93 12.52 -5.92 13.57
N GLN A 94 13.19 -4.82 13.22
CA GLN A 94 14.61 -4.57 13.55
C GLN A 94 14.81 -4.30 15.05
#